data_AF-A0A8T5DGN5-F1
#
_entry.id   AF-A0A8T5DGN5-F1
#
_cell.length_a   1.000
_cell.length_b   1.000
_cell.length_c   1.000
_cell.angle_alpha   90.00
_cell.angle_beta   90.00
_cell.angle_gamma   90.00
#
_symmetry.space_group_name_H-M   'P 1'
#
loop_
_entity.id
_entity.type
_entity.pdbx_description
1 polymer ?
#
loop_
_entity_poly.entity_id
_entity_poly.type
_entity_poly.pdbx_seq_one_letter_code
_entity_poly.pdbx_strand_id
1 'polypeptide(L)'
;MKLNTFIPLMIIILISIGFVSYYVTDHFTVKDEFTIEFDFNLVDKGMGFNLDPDKMHFGTFTALGASSMRTIRLYNNDTFKEKVQFFVSVENHTGVSHWLDIDPPTGTLLDINETKEFTLIMDPPANAQTGHYQGVIYIKITKAWPWDKNLIIYGPLEGCYSENTYEMFACGKRMWSSPYRE
;
A
#
# COMPACT_ATOMS: atom_id res chain seq x y z
N MET A 1 -43.41 12.77 -22.49
CA MET A 1 -42.34 13.17 -23.44
C MET A 1 -42.70 12.65 -24.82
N LYS A 2 -42.46 13.40 -25.90
CA LYS A 2 -42.67 12.86 -27.26
C LYS A 2 -41.59 11.79 -27.53
N LEU A 3 -41.95 10.73 -28.25
CA LEU A 3 -41.04 9.63 -28.61
C LEU A 3 -39.73 10.15 -29.24
N ASN A 4 -39.84 11.20 -30.05
CA ASN A 4 -38.71 11.86 -30.71
C ASN A 4 -37.72 12.55 -29.74
N THR A 5 -38.14 12.86 -28.52
CA THR A 5 -37.28 13.41 -27.46
C THR A 5 -36.71 12.30 -26.56
N PHE A 6 -37.39 11.15 -26.49
CA PHE A 6 -36.97 10.01 -25.65
C PHE A 6 -35.77 9.26 -26.23
N ILE A 7 -35.75 9.04 -27.55
CA ILE A 7 -34.65 8.34 -28.24
C ILE A 7 -33.28 9.03 -28.06
N PRO A 8 -33.12 10.35 -28.33
CA PRO A 8 -31.82 11.00 -28.15
C PRO A 8 -31.37 11.01 -26.69
N LEU A 9 -32.29 11.14 -25.74
CA LEU A 9 -31.98 11.05 -24.31
C LEU A 9 -31.39 9.67 -23.96
N MET A 10 -31.99 8.60 -24.49
CA MET A 10 -31.49 7.24 -24.24
C MET A 10 -30.11 6.99 -24.83
N ILE A 11 -29.83 7.54 -26.02
CA ILE A 11 -28.49 7.46 -26.63
C ILE A 11 -27.45 8.18 -25.75
N ILE A 12 -27.77 9.38 -25.26
CA ILE A 12 -26.87 10.14 -24.37
C ILE A 12 -26.59 9.36 -23.07
N ILE A 13 -27.61 8.73 -22.50
CA ILE A 13 -27.47 7.91 -21.29
C ILE A 13 -26.55 6.71 -21.57
N LEU A 14 -26.74 6.00 -22.69
CA LEU A 14 -25.91 4.86 -23.05
C LEU A 14 -24.45 5.26 -23.29
N ILE A 15 -24.21 6.38 -23.98
CA ILE A 15 -22.86 6.91 -24.19
C ILE A 15 -22.22 7.30 -22.85
N SER A 16 -22.98 7.96 -21.97
CA SER A 16 -22.50 8.34 -20.63
C SER A 16 -22.10 7.11 -19.80
N ILE A 17 -22.92 6.06 -19.81
CA ILE A 17 -22.60 4.80 -19.12
C ILE A 17 -21.35 4.17 -19.73
N GLY A 18 -21.25 4.07 -21.06
CA GLY A 18 -20.07 3.53 -21.73
C GLY A 18 -18.80 4.31 -21.40
N PHE A 19 -18.88 5.63 -21.33
CA PHE A 19 -17.76 6.48 -20.95
C PHE A 19 -17.34 6.29 -19.48
N VAL A 20 -18.31 6.23 -18.55
CA VAL A 20 -18.03 5.98 -17.14
C VAL A 20 -17.44 4.58 -16.93
N SER A 21 -18.00 3.56 -17.58
CA SER A 21 -17.48 2.20 -17.51
C SER A 21 -16.06 2.12 -18.04
N TYR A 22 -15.80 2.69 -19.22
CA TYR A 22 -14.45 2.79 -19.79
C TYR A 22 -13.48 3.48 -18.82
N TYR A 23 -13.88 4.65 -18.30
CA TYR A 23 -13.09 5.42 -17.35
C TYR A 23 -12.75 4.60 -16.11
N VAL A 24 -13.74 3.93 -15.50
CA VAL A 24 -13.52 3.11 -14.31
C VAL A 24 -12.57 1.94 -14.62
N THR A 25 -12.79 1.22 -15.72
CA THR A 25 -11.96 0.07 -16.09
C THR A 25 -10.53 0.45 -16.44
N ASP A 26 -10.29 1.62 -17.03
CA ASP A 26 -8.94 2.06 -17.36
C ASP A 26 -8.22 2.61 -16.12
N HIS A 27 -8.93 3.31 -15.23
CA HIS A 27 -8.31 4.08 -14.13
C HIS A 27 -8.16 3.32 -12.82
N PHE A 28 -9.03 2.35 -12.52
CA PHE A 28 -9.06 1.69 -11.21
C PHE A 28 -8.71 0.20 -11.25
N THR A 29 -8.41 -0.34 -12.41
CA THR A 29 -8.01 -1.74 -12.53
C THR A 29 -6.63 -1.94 -11.95
N VAL A 30 -6.54 -2.90 -11.02
CA VAL A 30 -5.28 -3.38 -10.46
C VAL A 30 -4.54 -4.11 -11.56
N LYS A 31 -3.29 -3.72 -11.82
CA LYS A 31 -2.46 -4.40 -12.80
C LYS A 31 -1.91 -5.68 -12.18
N ASP A 32 -1.12 -5.50 -11.12
CA ASP A 32 -0.44 -6.56 -10.41
C ASP A 32 -0.66 -6.40 -8.90
N GLU A 33 -0.75 -7.53 -8.21
CA GLU A 33 -0.82 -7.61 -6.76
C GLU A 33 0.19 -8.67 -6.28
N PHE A 34 1.05 -8.26 -5.35
CA PHE A 34 2.02 -9.14 -4.71
C PHE A 34 1.73 -9.21 -3.21
N THR A 35 1.90 -10.40 -2.65
CA THR A 35 1.79 -10.63 -1.21
C THR A 35 3.12 -11.15 -0.70
N ILE A 36 3.65 -10.51 0.34
CA ILE A 36 4.87 -10.95 1.00
C ILE A 36 4.53 -11.18 2.47
N GLU A 37 4.58 -12.43 2.90
CA GLU A 37 4.52 -12.76 4.32
C GLU A 37 5.78 -12.25 5.01
N PHE A 38 5.62 -11.71 6.21
CA PHE A 38 6.74 -11.28 7.04
C PHE A 38 6.56 -11.75 8.48
N ASP A 39 7.69 -11.88 9.18
CA ASP A 39 7.70 -12.15 10.60
C ASP A 39 8.78 -11.38 11.34
N PHE A 40 8.65 -11.34 12.67
CA PHE A 40 9.73 -10.99 13.56
C PHE A 40 9.50 -11.49 14.98
N ASN A 41 10.58 -11.51 15.77
CA ASN A 41 10.52 -11.82 17.19
C ASN A 41 10.95 -10.60 18.00
N LEU A 42 10.16 -10.21 18.98
CA LEU A 42 10.54 -9.24 19.98
C LEU A 42 10.83 -9.97 21.30
N VAL A 43 12.08 -9.92 21.75
CA VAL A 43 12.53 -10.63 22.96
C VAL A 43 13.34 -9.70 23.85
N ASP A 44 13.23 -9.87 25.17
CA ASP A 44 13.99 -9.03 26.11
C ASP A 44 15.51 -9.23 25.98
N LYS A 45 15.96 -10.45 25.63
CA LYS A 45 17.37 -10.80 25.44
C LYS A 45 17.50 -11.96 24.45
N GLY A 46 18.47 -11.86 23.54
CA GLY A 46 18.93 -12.98 22.69
C GLY A 46 18.84 -12.71 21.20
N MET A 47 19.90 -13.01 20.45
CA MET A 47 19.89 -12.88 18.99
C MET A 47 19.32 -14.14 18.34
N GLY A 48 18.48 -13.97 17.33
CA GLY A 48 17.93 -15.06 16.53
C GLY A 48 17.86 -14.65 15.07
N PHE A 49 18.19 -15.60 14.19
CA PHE A 49 17.97 -15.47 12.75
C PHE A 49 16.94 -16.52 12.38
N ASN A 50 15.85 -16.09 11.74
CA ASN A 50 14.97 -17.02 11.07
C ASN A 50 15.51 -17.25 9.65
N LEU A 51 15.61 -18.51 9.24
CA LEU A 51 16.23 -18.96 7.98
C LEU A 51 15.18 -19.50 7.00
N ASP A 52 13.90 -19.27 7.27
CA ASP A 52 12.84 -19.70 6.37
C ASP A 52 12.94 -18.90 5.05
N PRO A 53 13.00 -19.58 3.89
CA PRO A 53 13.17 -18.91 2.61
C PRO A 53 11.91 -18.23 2.09
N ASP A 54 10.73 -18.59 2.60
CA ASP A 54 9.45 -18.22 1.99
C ASP A 54 8.85 -16.92 2.55
N LYS A 55 9.51 -16.31 3.55
CA LYS A 55 9.03 -15.10 4.24
C LYS A 55 10.09 -14.01 4.34
N MET A 56 9.63 -12.77 4.39
CA MET A 56 10.46 -11.63 4.75
C MET A 56 10.68 -11.60 6.26
N HIS A 57 11.78 -12.18 6.71
CA HIS A 57 12.16 -12.16 8.12
C HIS A 57 12.79 -10.83 8.49
N PHE A 58 12.23 -10.06 9.43
CA PHE A 58 12.92 -8.90 10.01
C PHE A 58 13.89 -9.30 11.14
N GLY A 59 13.83 -10.56 11.59
CA GLY A 59 14.75 -11.14 12.57
C GLY A 59 14.29 -10.94 14.01
N THR A 60 15.23 -11.02 14.95
CA THR A 60 14.95 -10.85 16.38
C THR A 60 15.41 -9.48 16.86
N PHE A 61 14.48 -8.72 17.43
CA PHE A 61 14.72 -7.43 18.08
C PHE A 61 15.03 -7.66 19.55
N THR A 62 16.28 -7.40 19.95
CA THR A 62 16.79 -7.62 21.32
C THR A 62 16.69 -6.41 22.24
N ALA A 63 16.36 -5.25 21.67
CA ALA A 63 16.17 -4.02 22.41
C ALA A 63 14.85 -3.41 21.95
N LEU A 64 14.03 -3.02 22.91
CA LEU A 64 12.86 -2.18 22.69
C LEU A 64 13.33 -0.88 22.00
N GLY A 65 12.88 -0.63 20.77
CA GLY A 65 13.34 0.47 19.90
C GLY A 65 14.50 0.14 18.95
N ALA A 66 14.85 -1.13 18.75
CA ALA A 66 15.72 -1.53 17.64
C ALA A 66 14.92 -1.58 16.32
N SER A 67 15.55 -1.21 15.21
CA SER A 67 14.93 -1.28 13.88
C SER A 67 15.61 -2.30 12.98
N SER A 68 14.86 -2.85 12.01
CA SER A 68 15.35 -3.80 11.01
C SER A 68 14.85 -3.39 9.64
N MET A 69 15.73 -3.48 8.64
CA MET A 69 15.46 -2.98 7.30
C MET A 69 15.50 -4.12 6.28
N ARG A 70 14.56 -4.12 5.35
CA ARG A 70 14.55 -5.01 4.18
C ARG A 70 14.33 -4.19 2.92
N THR A 71 14.83 -4.65 1.80
CA THR A 71 14.72 -3.91 0.53
C THR A 71 13.98 -4.76 -0.50
N ILE A 72 13.00 -4.15 -1.15
CA ILE A 72 12.30 -4.69 -2.31
C ILE A 72 12.72 -3.88 -3.52
N ARG A 73 12.99 -4.54 -4.63
CA ARG A 73 13.26 -3.89 -5.92
C ARG A 73 12.09 -4.12 -6.84
N LEU A 74 11.47 -3.04 -7.30
CA LEU A 74 10.41 -3.10 -8.30
C LEU A 74 10.93 -2.53 -9.61
N TYR A 75 10.59 -3.18 -10.72
CA TYR A 75 10.94 -2.75 -12.06
C TYR A 75 9.67 -2.60 -12.89
N ASN A 76 9.45 -1.41 -13.44
CA ASN A 76 8.35 -1.15 -14.34
C ASN A 76 8.75 -1.54 -15.76
N ASN A 77 8.21 -2.66 -16.25
CA ASN A 77 8.43 -3.13 -17.62
C ASN A 77 7.29 -2.74 -18.59
N ASP A 78 6.38 -1.85 -18.18
CA ASP A 78 5.25 -1.42 -18.99
C ASP A 78 5.58 -0.19 -19.83
N THR A 79 4.68 0.12 -20.77
CA THR A 79 4.73 1.32 -21.60
C THR A 79 4.10 2.56 -20.94
N PHE A 80 3.73 2.48 -19.66
CA PHE A 80 3.13 3.56 -18.90
C PHE A 80 3.74 3.65 -17.50
N LYS A 81 3.59 4.79 -16.84
CA LYS A 81 4.03 4.96 -15.45
C LYS A 81 3.14 4.12 -14.53
N GLU A 82 3.73 3.54 -13.50
CA GLU A 82 3.01 2.75 -12.50
C GLU A 82 2.98 3.51 -11.17
N LYS A 83 1.95 3.25 -10.38
CA LYS A 83 1.82 3.74 -9.01
C LYS A 83 1.87 2.53 -8.07
N VAL A 84 2.79 2.56 -7.13
CA VAL A 84 3.02 1.48 -6.18
C VAL A 84 2.39 1.85 -4.85
N GLN A 85 1.50 0.99 -4.34
CA GLN A 85 0.87 1.16 -3.04
C GLN A 85 1.15 -0.04 -2.16
N PHE A 86 1.64 0.21 -0.96
CA PHE A 86 1.84 -0.80 0.08
C PHE A 86 0.70 -0.74 1.09
N PHE A 87 0.24 -1.92 1.51
CA PHE A 87 -0.70 -2.11 2.61
C PHE A 87 -0.16 -3.20 3.54
N VAL A 88 -0.38 -3.07 4.84
CA VAL A 88 0.15 -4.01 5.83
C VAL A 88 -1.02 -4.55 6.65
N SER A 89 -1.11 -5.87 6.73
CA SER A 89 -2.03 -6.56 7.62
C SER A 89 -1.23 -7.43 8.58
N VAL A 90 -1.56 -7.40 9.86
CA VAL A 90 -0.87 -8.17 10.90
C VAL A 90 -1.90 -9.00 11.65
N GLU A 91 -1.61 -10.28 11.83
CA GLU A 91 -2.53 -11.18 12.51
C GLU A 91 -2.61 -10.83 14.01
N ASN A 92 -3.83 -10.80 14.55
CA ASN A 92 -4.11 -10.70 16.00
C ASN A 92 -3.51 -9.49 16.74
N HIS A 93 -2.90 -8.53 16.04
CA HIS A 93 -2.26 -7.37 16.63
C HIS A 93 -2.65 -6.07 15.90
N THR A 94 -3.60 -5.35 16.49
CA THR A 94 -3.97 -4.01 16.01
C THR A 94 -2.82 -3.03 16.27
N GLY A 95 -2.38 -2.34 15.22
CA GLY A 95 -1.40 -1.26 15.31
C GLY A 95 0.06 -1.63 15.04
N VAL A 96 0.39 -2.90 14.78
CA VAL A 96 1.74 -3.29 14.32
C VAL A 96 2.03 -2.73 12.92
N SER A 97 1.00 -2.49 12.11
CA SER A 97 1.12 -1.81 10.81
C SER A 97 1.77 -0.42 10.91
N HIS A 98 1.68 0.26 12.06
CA HIS A 98 2.35 1.56 12.27
C HIS A 98 3.84 1.43 12.57
N TRP A 99 4.33 0.22 12.83
CA TRP A 99 5.75 -0.02 13.09
C TRP A 99 6.52 -0.20 11.79
N LEU A 100 5.82 -0.36 10.66
CA LEU A 100 6.44 -0.47 9.36
C LEU A 100 6.41 0.88 8.63
N ASP A 101 7.59 1.44 8.40
CA ASP A 101 7.81 2.57 7.50
C ASP A 101 8.36 2.09 6.16
N ILE A 102 8.09 2.83 5.09
CA ILE A 102 8.48 2.47 3.72
C ILE A 102 9.05 3.69 3.03
N ASP A 103 10.28 3.58 2.55
CA ASP A 103 10.99 4.63 1.82
C ASP A 103 11.45 4.11 0.44
N PRO A 104 11.04 4.70 -0.68
CA PRO A 104 10.14 5.85 -0.79
C PRO A 104 8.69 5.51 -0.40
N PRO A 105 7.89 6.52 -0.03
CA PRO A 105 6.59 6.30 0.60
C PRO A 105 5.57 5.63 -0.32
N THR A 106 4.55 5.03 0.28
CA THR A 106 3.40 4.45 -0.45
C THR A 106 2.76 5.49 -1.37
N GLY A 107 2.36 5.07 -2.57
CA GLY A 107 1.87 5.94 -3.63
C GLY A 107 2.96 6.50 -4.54
N THR A 108 4.23 6.10 -4.36
CA THR A 108 5.34 6.48 -5.24
C THR A 108 5.09 6.01 -6.67
N LEU A 109 5.42 6.90 -7.62
CA LEU A 109 5.35 6.62 -9.04
C LEU A 109 6.65 5.96 -9.52
N LEU A 110 6.49 4.98 -10.40
CA LEU A 110 7.56 4.26 -11.08
C LEU A 110 7.49 4.59 -12.57
N ASP A 111 8.51 5.30 -13.07
CA ASP A 111 8.61 5.69 -14.47
C ASP A 111 8.81 4.47 -15.38
N ILE A 112 8.57 4.65 -16.68
CA ILE A 112 8.72 3.61 -17.70
C ILE A 112 10.18 3.11 -17.71
N ASN A 113 10.38 1.80 -17.61
CA ASN A 113 11.70 1.16 -17.50
C ASN A 113 12.51 1.62 -16.26
N GLU A 114 11.86 2.16 -15.23
CA GLU A 114 12.52 2.50 -13.97
C GLU A 114 12.59 1.28 -13.05
N THR A 115 13.77 1.04 -12.48
CA THR A 115 13.92 0.20 -11.29
C THR A 115 14.01 1.09 -10.06
N LYS A 116 13.20 0.81 -9.05
CA LYS A 116 13.21 1.54 -7.78
C LYS A 116 13.31 0.59 -6.61
N GLU A 117 14.12 0.98 -5.64
CA GLU A 117 14.29 0.26 -4.39
C GLU A 117 13.35 0.86 -3.34
N PHE A 118 12.64 -0.01 -2.62
CA PHE A 118 11.80 0.32 -1.48
C PHE A 118 12.39 -0.33 -0.24
N THR A 119 12.81 0.51 0.71
CA THR A 119 13.31 0.09 2.02
C THR A 119 12.13 0.03 2.97
N LEU A 120 11.85 -1.16 3.48
CA LEU A 120 10.87 -1.41 4.53
C LEU A 120 11.61 -1.42 5.87
N ILE A 121 11.22 -0.52 6.76
CA ILE A 121 11.84 -0.31 8.06
C ILE A 121 10.83 -0.73 9.12
N MET A 122 11.12 -1.83 9.81
CA MET A 122 10.34 -2.26 10.96
C MET A 122 10.96 -1.68 12.23
N ASP A 123 10.23 -0.81 12.93
CA ASP A 123 10.64 -0.11 14.15
C ASP A 123 9.59 -0.27 15.25
N PRO A 124 9.61 -1.40 15.99
CA PRO A 124 8.71 -1.62 17.11
C PRO A 124 8.95 -0.58 18.22
N PRO A 125 7.88 0.04 18.78
CA PRO A 125 8.03 1.06 19.80
C PRO A 125 8.59 0.47 21.09
N ALA A 126 9.17 1.34 21.93
CA ALA A 126 9.84 0.91 23.15
C ALA A 126 8.92 0.24 24.20
N ASN A 127 7.60 0.31 24.02
CA ASN A 127 6.60 -0.33 24.88
C ASN A 127 5.92 -1.53 24.21
N ALA A 128 6.41 -2.00 23.07
CA ALA A 128 5.89 -3.20 22.41
C ALA A 128 6.05 -4.43 23.31
N GLN A 129 5.05 -5.32 23.28
CA GLN A 129 5.07 -6.54 24.08
C GLN A 129 5.99 -7.58 23.44
N THR A 130 6.79 -8.28 24.24
CA THR A 130 7.59 -9.40 23.72
C THR A 130 6.67 -10.45 23.11
N GLY A 131 7.05 -11.00 21.96
CA GLY A 131 6.24 -11.95 21.25
C GLY A 131 6.75 -12.24 19.84
N HIS A 132 6.09 -13.19 19.19
CA HIS A 132 6.27 -13.46 17.78
C HIS A 132 5.17 -12.76 17.00
N TYR A 133 5.55 -11.97 16.00
CA TYR A 133 4.65 -11.19 15.17
C TYR A 133 4.73 -11.70 13.74
N GLN A 134 3.57 -11.86 13.11
CA GLN A 134 3.44 -12.31 11.72
C GLN A 134 2.41 -11.44 10.99
N GLY A 135 2.66 -11.17 9.72
CA GLY A 135 1.76 -10.41 8.89
C GLY A 135 2.03 -10.57 7.40
N VAL A 136 1.28 -9.82 6.61
CA VAL A 136 1.36 -9.80 5.15
C VAL A 136 1.46 -8.35 4.69
N ILE A 137 2.45 -8.09 3.84
CA ILE A 137 2.56 -6.85 3.07
C ILE A 137 1.93 -7.11 1.70
N TYR A 138 0.90 -6.33 1.38
CA TYR A 138 0.26 -6.30 0.06
C TYR A 138 0.86 -5.16 -0.74
N ILE A 139 1.36 -5.46 -1.93
CA ILE A 139 1.89 -4.48 -2.88
C ILE A 139 0.95 -4.45 -4.06
N LYS A 140 0.27 -3.33 -4.23
CA LYS A 140 -0.68 -3.09 -5.29
C LYS A 140 -0.06 -2.14 -6.32
N ILE A 141 -0.02 -2.58 -7.57
CA ILE A 141 0.47 -1.78 -8.69
C ILE A 141 -0.70 -1.41 -9.59
N THR A 142 -0.85 -0.11 -9.85
CA THR A 142 -1.87 0.43 -10.74
C THR A 142 -1.23 1.34 -11.78
N LYS A 143 -1.85 1.48 -12.95
CA LYS A 143 -1.45 2.48 -13.94
C LYS A 143 -1.55 3.88 -13.33
N ALA A 144 -0.49 4.68 -13.47
CA ALA A 144 -0.44 6.05 -13.01
C ALA A 144 -0.93 7.00 -14.12
N TRP A 145 -1.71 8.00 -13.71
CA TRP A 145 -2.30 8.98 -14.61
C TRP A 145 -1.52 10.29 -14.63
N PRO A 146 -1.62 11.10 -15.70
CA PRO A 146 -0.90 12.38 -15.81
C PRO A 146 -1.20 13.37 -14.68
N TRP A 147 -2.35 13.24 -14.03
CA TRP A 147 -2.75 14.05 -12.88
C TRP A 147 -2.50 13.38 -11.52
N ASP A 148 -2.03 12.13 -11.50
CA ASP A 148 -1.50 11.55 -10.27
C ASP A 148 -0.25 12.34 -9.89
N LYS A 149 -0.39 13.15 -8.84
CA LYS A 149 0.76 13.71 -8.16
C LYS A 149 1.38 12.60 -7.32
N ASN A 150 2.64 12.78 -6.93
CA ASN A 150 3.20 12.08 -5.76
C ASN A 150 2.40 12.54 -4.53
N LEU A 151 1.20 11.98 -4.38
CA LEU A 151 0.39 12.09 -3.19
C LEU A 151 1.06 11.16 -2.19
N ILE A 152 2.02 11.73 -1.48
CA ILE A 152 2.66 11.05 -0.38
C ILE A 152 1.59 10.89 0.70
N ILE A 153 1.11 9.66 0.87
CA ILE A 153 0.18 9.36 1.95
C ILE A 153 1.05 9.14 3.19
N TYR A 154 1.31 10.23 3.91
CA TYR A 154 1.82 10.15 5.28
C TYR A 154 0.64 9.78 6.18
N GLY A 155 0.60 8.52 6.58
CA GLY A 155 -0.42 8.04 7.50
C GLY A 155 -0.24 6.55 7.77
N PRO A 156 -0.88 6.06 8.85
CA PRO A 156 -1.01 4.64 9.10
C PRO A 156 -1.29 3.82 7.83
N LEU A 157 -0.55 2.74 7.60
CA LEU A 157 -0.85 1.75 6.54
C LEU A 157 -2.08 0.88 6.89
N GLU A 158 -3.01 1.40 7.69
CA GLU A 158 -4.22 0.71 8.06
C GLU A 158 -5.13 0.54 6.83
N GLY A 159 -5.24 -0.69 6.34
CA GLY A 159 -6.42 -1.10 5.60
C GLY A 159 -7.60 -1.10 6.58
N CYS A 160 -8.55 -0.19 6.41
CA CYS A 160 -9.83 -0.32 7.10
C CYS A 160 -10.59 -1.50 6.50
N TYR A 161 -10.51 -2.66 7.15
CA TYR A 161 -11.39 -3.79 6.85
C TYR A 161 -12.79 -3.48 7.38
N SER A 162 -13.74 -3.30 6.46
CA SER A 162 -15.17 -3.49 6.74
C SER A 162 -15.43 -5.00 6.68
N GLU A 163 -15.95 -5.60 7.76
CA GLU A 163 -16.29 -7.03 7.81
C GLU A 163 -17.31 -7.48 6.75
N ASN A 164 -17.88 -6.58 5.93
CA ASN A 164 -18.96 -6.90 5.00
C ASN A 164 -18.83 -6.40 3.56
N THR A 165 -17.69 -5.88 3.12
CA THR A 165 -17.52 -5.47 1.71
C THR A 165 -16.06 -5.55 1.25
N TYR A 166 -15.85 -6.12 0.05
CA TYR A 166 -14.57 -6.14 -0.69
C TYR A 166 -14.15 -4.74 -1.20
N GLU A 167 -14.38 -3.69 -0.40
CA GLU A 167 -14.02 -2.31 -0.75
C GLU A 167 -12.92 -1.82 0.19
N MET A 168 -11.71 -1.69 -0.37
CA MET A 168 -10.59 -1.04 0.32
C MET A 168 -10.80 0.48 0.29
N PHE A 169 -11.21 1.07 1.41
CA PHE A 169 -11.20 2.51 1.60
C PHE A 169 -9.85 2.96 2.20
N ALA A 170 -9.18 3.89 1.53
CA ALA A 170 -8.08 4.62 2.11
C ALA A 170 -8.64 5.59 3.17
N CYS A 171 -8.61 5.19 4.44
CA CYS A 171 -8.92 6.08 5.56
C CYS A 171 -7.74 7.00 5.86
N GLY A 172 -7.49 7.95 4.96
CA GLY A 172 -6.66 9.09 5.29
C GLY A 172 -7.42 10.00 6.26
N LYS A 173 -7.13 9.91 7.56
CA LYS A 173 -7.19 11.14 8.37
C LYS A 173 -6.23 12.12 7.68
N ARG A 174 -6.71 13.29 7.27
CA ARG A 174 -5.84 14.41 6.87
C ARG A 174 -4.89 14.69 8.04
N MET A 175 -3.69 14.09 8.01
CA MET A 175 -2.59 14.60 8.80
C MET A 175 -2.20 15.92 8.15
N TRP A 176 -2.17 16.93 9.00
CA TRP A 176 -1.94 18.32 8.64
C TRP A 176 -0.67 18.43 7.79
N SER A 177 -0.75 19.24 6.73
CA SER A 177 0.44 19.72 6.03
C SER A 177 1.37 20.33 7.07
N SER A 178 2.55 19.73 7.27
CA SER A 178 3.65 20.37 7.98
C SER A 178 3.95 21.70 7.30
N PRO A 179 3.89 22.85 8.00
CA PRO A 179 4.37 24.09 7.46
C PRO A 179 5.89 24.12 7.66
N TYR A 180 6.65 23.47 6.77
CA TYR A 180 8.03 23.89 6.62
C TYR A 180 8.05 25.14 5.73
N ARG A 181 8.33 26.29 6.35
CA ARG A 181 9.09 27.37 5.71
C ARG A 181 10.31 27.62 6.57
N GLU A 182 11.46 27.52 5.89
CA GLU A 182 12.79 28.13 6.14
C GLU A 182 13.10 28.66 7.53
#